data_AF-A0A1B9I518-F1
#
_entry.id   AF-A0A1B9I518-F1
#
_cell.length_a   1.000
_cell.length_b   1.000
_cell.length_c   1.000
_cell.angle_alpha   90.00
_cell.angle_beta   90.00
_cell.angle_gamma   90.00
#
_symmetry.space_group_name_H-M   'P 1'
#
loop_
_entity.id
_entity.type
_entity.pdbx_description
1 polymer ?
#
loop_
_entity_poly.entity_id
_entity_poly.type
_entity_poly.pdbx_seq_one_letter_code
_entity_poly.pdbx_strand_id
1 'polypeptide(L)'
;MFRWRDCSEGHVIIGLTLSTISWILLTLTTFSTPYIKSIFFLSIPNSSTHFGSFGYCIKQECFGPKIGYEWEEDQGELIKWLIKTLILFGIASLFMLLSWITLILGLLKVGEFIWNPIYFRTTALLGTILAILAESFSLVLFVQGRRKFNDNGIQVKYGVALWLGLLGTISAFLAAAIGGPAYQGNYMYRADRRQAYNV
;
A
#
# COMPACT_ATOMS: atom_id res chain seq x y z
N MET A 1 -5.06 -16.16 32.20
CA MET A 1 -5.75 -14.85 32.25
C MET A 1 -4.73 -13.82 31.75
N PHE A 2 -4.85 -13.37 30.49
CA PHE A 2 -3.90 -12.41 29.91
C PHE A 2 -4.03 -11.06 30.62
N ARG A 3 -2.91 -10.48 31.08
CA ARG A 3 -2.94 -9.14 31.69
C ARG A 3 -3.18 -8.11 30.58
N TRP A 4 -3.85 -7.02 30.94
CA TRP A 4 -4.15 -5.90 30.04
C TRP A 4 -2.90 -5.34 29.34
N ARG A 5 -1.72 -5.42 29.98
CA ARG A 5 -0.42 -5.04 29.40
C ARG A 5 -0.01 -5.98 28.25
N ASP A 6 -0.21 -7.29 28.41
CA ASP A 6 0.14 -8.30 27.40
C ASP A 6 -0.69 -8.13 26.11
N CYS A 7 -1.98 -7.76 26.23
CA CYS A 7 -2.83 -7.47 25.08
C CYS A 7 -2.42 -6.19 24.35
N SER A 8 -2.03 -5.14 25.09
CA SER A 8 -1.58 -3.88 24.50
C SER A 8 -0.29 -4.04 23.70
N GLU A 9 0.64 -4.87 24.17
CA GLU A 9 1.88 -5.19 23.49
C GLU A 9 1.63 -6.02 22.21
N GLY A 10 0.67 -6.95 22.25
CA GLY A 10 0.26 -7.73 21.07
C GLY A 10 -0.25 -6.86 19.91
N HIS A 11 -1.14 -5.90 20.17
CA HIS A 11 -1.67 -5.01 19.13
C HIS A 11 -0.60 -4.11 18.49
N VAL A 12 0.39 -3.71 19.29
CA VAL A 12 1.51 -2.89 18.83
C VAL A 12 2.42 -3.70 17.91
N ILE A 13 2.74 -4.95 18.26
CA ILE A 13 3.54 -5.86 17.41
C ILE A 13 2.80 -6.19 16.11
N ILE A 14 1.49 -6.46 16.18
CA ILE A 14 0.65 -6.69 15.00
C ILE A 14 0.65 -5.44 14.10
N GLY A 15 0.46 -4.25 14.68
CA GLY A 15 0.53 -3.00 13.93
C GLY A 15 1.88 -2.77 13.28
N LEU A 16 2.98 -3.08 13.97
CA LEU A 16 4.33 -2.91 13.46
C LEU A 16 4.63 -3.88 12.32
N THR A 17 4.27 -5.15 12.44
CA THR A 17 4.49 -6.16 11.39
C THR A 17 3.62 -5.93 10.15
N LEU A 18 2.35 -5.54 10.32
CA LEU A 18 1.48 -5.24 9.19
C LEU A 18 1.87 -3.94 8.48
N SER A 19 2.27 -2.90 9.23
CA SER A 19 2.74 -1.65 8.64
C SER A 19 4.07 -1.80 7.90
N THR A 20 5.01 -2.62 8.38
CA THR A 20 6.25 -2.92 7.63
C THR A 20 5.96 -3.67 6.34
N ILE A 21 5.14 -4.73 6.39
CA ILE A 21 4.76 -5.50 5.20
C ILE A 21 4.10 -4.58 4.18
N SER A 22 3.12 -3.78 4.62
CA SER A 22 2.43 -2.85 3.73
C SER A 22 3.37 -1.82 3.12
N TRP A 23 4.23 -1.20 3.93
CA TRP A 23 5.21 -0.22 3.45
C TRP A 23 6.12 -0.81 2.37
N ILE A 24 6.66 -2.01 2.59
CA ILE A 24 7.54 -2.69 1.62
C ILE A 24 6.78 -3.01 0.33
N LEU A 25 5.58 -3.59 0.42
CA LEU A 25 4.79 -4.00 -0.74
C LEU A 25 4.34 -2.79 -1.58
N LEU A 26 3.86 -1.73 -0.95
CA LEU A 26 3.46 -0.49 -1.64
C LEU A 26 4.67 0.20 -2.28
N THR A 27 5.83 0.16 -1.63
CA THR A 27 7.09 0.69 -2.18
C THR A 27 7.55 -0.12 -3.39
N LEU A 28 7.51 -1.45 -3.33
CA LEU A 28 7.83 -2.33 -4.46
C LEU A 28 6.86 -2.14 -5.64
N THR A 29 5.58 -1.91 -5.35
CA THR A 29 4.56 -1.63 -6.36
C THR A 29 4.82 -0.29 -7.05
N THR A 30 5.22 0.72 -6.27
CA THR A 30 5.62 2.06 -6.74
C THR A 30 6.85 1.98 -7.64
N PHE A 31 7.92 1.32 -7.18
CA PHE A 31 9.17 1.12 -7.93
C PHE A 31 9.15 -0.16 -8.79
N SER A 32 7.99 -0.48 -9.37
CA SER A 32 7.86 -1.53 -10.40
C SER A 32 8.62 -1.14 -11.69
N THR A 33 8.39 -1.83 -12.81
CA THR A 33 8.98 -1.45 -14.10
C THR A 33 8.89 0.07 -14.33
N PRO A 34 10.00 0.74 -14.69
CA PRO A 34 11.23 0.22 -15.29
C PRO A 34 12.34 -0.22 -14.31
N TYR A 35 12.21 0.05 -13.01
CA TYR A 35 13.30 -0.22 -12.05
C TYR A 35 13.50 -1.71 -11.81
N ILE A 36 12.41 -2.44 -11.54
CA ILE A 36 12.43 -3.88 -11.30
C ILE A 36 11.70 -4.58 -12.44
N LYS A 37 12.44 -5.11 -13.42
CA LYS A 37 11.89 -5.79 -14.61
C LYS A 37 10.98 -6.99 -14.29
N SER A 38 11.18 -7.62 -13.14
CA SER A 38 10.37 -8.74 -12.67
C SER A 38 9.00 -8.33 -12.11
N ILE A 39 8.82 -7.07 -11.71
CA ILE A 39 7.59 -6.56 -11.11
C ILE A 39 6.91 -5.66 -12.13
N PHE A 40 5.92 -6.23 -12.81
CA PHE A 40 5.11 -5.56 -13.83
C PHE A 40 3.63 -5.76 -13.52
N PHE A 41 2.78 -4.86 -14.02
CA PHE A 41 1.33 -4.97 -13.90
C PHE A 41 0.72 -5.78 -15.04
N LEU A 42 1.26 -5.59 -16.24
CA LEU A 42 0.73 -6.15 -17.46
C LEU A 42 1.88 -6.55 -18.38
N SER A 43 1.78 -7.72 -19.02
CA SER A 43 2.77 -8.20 -19.98
C SER A 43 2.12 -8.67 -21.27
N ILE A 44 2.63 -8.16 -22.40
CA ILE A 44 2.26 -8.61 -23.74
C ILE A 44 3.34 -9.60 -24.21
N PRO A 45 3.01 -10.89 -24.40
CA PRO A 45 3.98 -11.90 -24.78
C PRO A 45 4.52 -11.72 -26.20
N ASN A 46 3.68 -11.23 -27.14
CA ASN A 46 4.06 -11.09 -28.55
C ASN A 46 5.19 -10.09 -28.77
N SER A 47 5.17 -8.99 -28.01
CA SER A 47 6.19 -7.92 -28.09
C SER A 47 7.14 -7.93 -26.88
N SER A 48 6.97 -8.88 -25.94
CA SER A 48 7.70 -8.96 -24.67
C SER A 48 7.75 -7.62 -23.93
N THR A 49 6.59 -6.96 -23.87
CA THR A 49 6.47 -5.63 -23.27
C THR A 49 5.91 -5.76 -21.87
N HIS A 50 6.48 -4.98 -20.96
CA HIS A 50 6.13 -4.98 -19.55
C HIS A 50 5.74 -3.57 -19.12
N PHE A 51 4.51 -3.43 -18.65
CA PHE A 51 3.97 -2.16 -18.17
C PHE A 51 4.10 -2.07 -16.65
N GLY A 52 4.57 -0.92 -16.17
CA GLY A 52 4.82 -0.62 -14.76
C GLY A 52 4.14 0.66 -14.28
N SER A 53 4.50 1.10 -13.08
CA SER A 53 3.93 2.29 -12.46
C SER A 53 4.38 3.58 -13.13
N PHE A 54 5.67 3.68 -13.49
CA PHE A 54 6.28 4.90 -14.01
C PHE A 54 6.81 4.76 -15.43
N GLY A 55 6.63 3.61 -16.06
CA GLY A 55 7.13 3.40 -17.41
C GLY A 55 6.85 2.00 -17.91
N TYR A 56 7.48 1.70 -19.02
CA TYR A 56 7.36 0.41 -19.66
C TYR A 56 8.72 -0.04 -20.19
N CYS A 57 8.88 -1.34 -20.36
CA CYS A 57 10.05 -1.91 -21.01
C CYS A 57 9.61 -2.75 -22.20
N ILE A 58 10.33 -2.63 -23.31
CA ILE A 58 10.21 -3.43 -24.51
C ILE A 58 11.48 -4.25 -24.63
N LYS A 59 11.39 -5.57 -24.45
CA LYS A 59 12.56 -6.47 -24.44
C LYS A 59 13.60 -6.03 -23.39
N GLN A 60 14.62 -5.26 -23.81
CA GLN A 60 15.71 -4.78 -22.97
C GLN A 60 15.72 -3.26 -22.79
N GLU A 61 15.03 -2.52 -23.67
CA GLU A 61 14.94 -1.06 -23.62
C GLU A 61 13.79 -0.65 -22.71
N CYS A 62 14.09 0.23 -21.76
CA CYS A 62 13.12 0.75 -20.82
C CYS A 62 12.92 2.24 -21.05
N PHE A 63 11.65 2.65 -21.17
CA PHE A 63 11.26 4.03 -21.39
C PHE A 63 10.62 4.60 -20.12
N GLY A 64 11.10 5.77 -19.70
CA GLY A 64 10.73 6.38 -18.42
C GLY A 64 11.61 5.89 -17.26
N PRO A 65 11.62 6.61 -16.13
CA PRO A 65 10.43 6.94 -15.33
C PRO A 65 9.78 8.27 -15.71
N LYS A 66 8.53 8.23 -16.19
CA LYS A 66 7.66 9.38 -16.43
C LYS A 66 6.28 9.13 -15.84
N ILE A 67 5.77 10.09 -15.07
CA ILE A 67 4.42 10.04 -14.51
C ILE A 67 3.42 10.30 -15.66
N GLY A 68 2.50 9.35 -15.88
CA GLY A 68 1.55 9.45 -16.99
C GLY A 68 2.22 9.30 -18.36
N TYR A 69 3.11 8.32 -18.49
CA TYR A 69 3.76 8.01 -19.76
C TYR A 69 2.72 7.67 -20.85
N GLU A 70 3.10 7.96 -22.08
CA GLU A 70 2.34 7.61 -23.27
C GLU A 70 3.09 6.47 -23.96
N TRP A 71 2.38 5.41 -24.30
CA TRP A 71 2.94 4.35 -25.12
C TRP A 71 2.72 4.73 -26.58
N GLU A 72 3.77 4.77 -27.39
CA GLU A 72 3.72 5.40 -28.72
C GLU A 72 2.79 4.66 -29.71
N GLU A 73 2.61 3.35 -29.50
CA GLU A 73 1.66 2.49 -30.20
C GLU A 73 0.24 2.52 -29.59
N ASP A 74 -0.01 3.37 -28.58
CA ASP A 74 -1.24 3.36 -27.79
C ASP A 74 -2.32 4.17 -28.49
N GLN A 75 -3.33 3.49 -29.03
CA GLN A 75 -4.49 4.13 -29.63
C GLN A 75 -5.51 4.61 -28.57
N GLY A 76 -5.07 4.88 -27.34
CA GLY A 76 -5.92 5.21 -26.20
C GLY A 76 -6.45 3.98 -25.46
N GLU A 77 -5.71 2.88 -25.50
CA GLU A 77 -5.97 1.68 -24.73
C GLU A 77 -5.70 1.92 -23.24
N LEU A 78 -4.61 2.62 -22.92
CA LEU A 78 -4.31 3.04 -21.55
C LEU A 78 -4.72 4.50 -21.31
N ILE A 79 -5.42 4.70 -20.20
CA ILE A 79 -5.98 6.00 -19.86
C ILE A 79 -4.91 6.83 -19.13
N LYS A 80 -4.39 7.87 -19.81
CA LYS A 80 -3.29 8.73 -19.30
C LYS A 80 -3.52 9.28 -17.89
N TRP A 81 -4.73 9.77 -17.60
CA TRP A 81 -5.04 10.32 -16.27
C TRP A 81 -4.99 9.26 -15.18
N LEU A 82 -5.37 8.02 -15.52
CA LEU A 82 -5.40 6.91 -14.61
C LEU A 82 -3.97 6.39 -14.36
N ILE A 83 -3.07 6.43 -15.35
CA ILE A 83 -1.64 6.19 -15.13
C ILE A 83 -1.04 7.20 -14.14
N LYS A 84 -1.42 8.48 -14.23
CA LYS A 84 -0.95 9.50 -13.28
C LYS A 84 -1.35 9.18 -11.84
N THR A 85 -2.47 8.50 -11.61
CA THR A 85 -2.93 8.12 -10.27
C THR A 85 -2.04 7.06 -9.61
N LEU A 86 -1.18 6.34 -10.34
CA LEU A 86 -0.28 5.36 -9.74
C LEU A 86 0.76 5.99 -8.80
N ILE A 87 1.00 7.31 -8.89
CA ILE A 87 1.80 8.03 -7.90
C ILE A 87 1.23 7.93 -6.48
N LEU A 88 -0.09 7.68 -6.33
CA LEU A 88 -0.73 7.52 -5.03
C LEU A 88 -0.16 6.31 -4.27
N PHE A 89 0.35 5.27 -4.93
CA PHE A 89 1.04 4.18 -4.23
C PHE A 89 2.28 4.67 -3.47
N GLY A 90 3.04 5.59 -4.07
CA GLY A 90 4.21 6.19 -3.42
C GLY A 90 3.81 7.12 -2.27
N ILE A 91 2.74 7.90 -2.44
CA ILE A 91 2.24 8.75 -1.36
C ILE A 91 1.71 7.89 -0.21
N ALA A 92 0.96 6.83 -0.50
CA ALA A 92 0.47 5.88 0.50
C ALA A 92 1.63 5.21 1.26
N SER A 93 2.71 4.81 0.56
CA SER A 93 3.87 4.21 1.21
C SER A 93 4.58 5.19 2.16
N LEU A 94 4.64 6.49 1.83
CA LEU A 94 5.19 7.52 2.72
C LEU A 94 4.37 7.67 4.01
N PHE A 95 3.04 7.66 3.91
CA PHE A 95 2.18 7.70 5.10
C PHE A 95 2.31 6.43 5.95
N MET A 96 2.45 5.26 5.31
CA MET A 96 2.71 4.00 6.03
C MET A 96 4.09 3.98 6.70
N LEU A 97 5.12 4.57 6.08
CA LEU A 97 6.43 4.78 6.70
C LEU A 97 6.31 5.69 7.93
N LEU A 98 5.59 6.81 7.80
CA LEU A 98 5.40 7.74 8.92
C LEU A 98 4.66 7.06 10.08
N SER A 99 3.63 6.28 9.76
CA SER A 99 2.92 5.43 10.72
C SER A 99 3.87 4.45 11.42
N TRP A 100 4.75 3.77 10.68
CA TRP A 100 5.77 2.88 11.24
C TRP A 100 6.75 3.60 12.19
N ILE A 101 7.24 4.79 11.80
CA ILE A 101 8.14 5.61 12.64
C ILE A 101 7.42 6.02 13.94
N THR A 102 6.18 6.50 13.85
CA THR A 102 5.41 6.92 15.04
C THR A 102 5.19 5.76 16.02
N LEU A 103 4.97 4.54 15.50
CA LEU A 103 4.86 3.34 16.32
C LEU A 103 6.15 3.02 17.08
N ILE A 104 7.30 3.10 16.41
CA ILE A 104 8.61 2.85 17.03
C ILE A 104 8.94 3.90 18.08
N LEU A 105 8.71 5.17 17.78
CA LEU A 105 8.97 6.25 18.74
C LEU A 105 8.04 6.14 19.97
N GLY A 106 6.79 5.70 19.77
CA GLY A 106 5.87 5.36 20.84
C GLY A 106 6.38 4.21 21.72
N LEU A 107 6.94 3.16 21.12
CA LEU A 107 7.56 2.02 21.83
C LEU A 107 8.80 2.42 22.63
N LEU A 108 9.68 3.23 22.05
CA LEU A 108 10.91 3.69 22.69
C LEU A 108 10.67 4.76 23.77
N LYS A 109 9.42 5.22 23.94
CA LYS A 109 9.02 6.28 24.87
C LYS A 109 9.85 7.56 24.70
N VAL A 110 10.19 7.90 23.46
CA VAL A 110 11.01 9.08 23.17
C VAL A 110 10.11 10.33 23.22
N GLY A 111 10.14 11.03 24.35
CA GLY A 111 9.44 12.30 24.56
C GLY A 111 7.95 12.15 24.87
N GLU A 112 7.44 13.00 25.77
CA GLU A 112 6.04 12.98 26.23
C GLU A 112 5.03 13.28 25.10
N PHE A 113 5.44 14.01 24.07
CA PHE A 113 4.58 14.41 22.95
C PHE A 113 4.31 13.28 21.93
N ILE A 114 5.28 12.39 21.71
CA ILE A 114 5.18 11.30 20.70
C ILE A 114 4.44 10.08 21.25
N TRP A 115 4.15 10.09 22.55
CA TRP A 115 3.35 9.05 23.21
C TRP A 115 1.88 9.01 22.81
N ASN A 116 1.39 10.02 22.07
CA ASN A 116 -0.01 10.08 21.71
C ASN A 116 -0.35 9.07 20.60
N PRO A 117 -1.18 8.04 20.87
CA PRO A 117 -1.53 7.02 19.88
C PRO A 117 -2.33 7.57 18.69
N ILE A 118 -2.79 8.82 18.78
CA ILE A 118 -3.52 9.49 17.70
C ILE A 118 -2.68 9.63 16.44
N TYR A 119 -1.36 9.86 16.55
CA TYR A 119 -0.48 10.06 15.39
C TYR A 119 -0.36 8.81 14.54
N PHE A 120 -0.21 7.65 15.18
CA PHE A 120 -0.19 6.38 14.47
C PHE A 120 -1.52 6.13 13.76
N ARG A 121 -2.66 6.32 14.46
CA ARG A 121 -3.98 6.04 13.89
C ARG A 121 -4.33 6.95 12.72
N THR A 122 -4.06 8.25 12.83
CA THR A 122 -4.37 9.20 11.75
C THR A 122 -3.51 8.95 10.53
N THR A 123 -2.19 8.74 10.70
CA THR A 123 -1.28 8.43 9.59
C THR A 123 -1.57 7.08 8.94
N ALA A 124 -1.90 6.05 9.73
CA ALA A 124 -2.29 4.73 9.22
C ALA A 124 -3.62 4.79 8.44
N LEU A 125 -4.62 5.51 8.94
CA LEU A 125 -5.91 5.69 8.25
C LEU A 125 -5.73 6.45 6.93
N LEU A 126 -4.97 7.55 6.93
CA LEU A 126 -4.68 8.32 5.71
C LEU A 126 -3.92 7.46 4.69
N GLY A 127 -2.88 6.74 5.12
CA GLY A 127 -2.14 5.82 4.27
C GLY A 127 -3.03 4.72 3.67
N THR A 128 -3.94 4.16 4.48
CA THR A 128 -4.89 3.13 4.05
C THR A 128 -5.88 3.66 3.02
N ILE A 129 -6.47 4.84 3.24
CA ILE A 129 -7.42 5.45 2.29
C ILE A 129 -6.73 5.70 0.95
N LEU A 130 -5.51 6.26 0.97
CA LEU A 130 -4.73 6.50 -0.24
C LEU A 130 -4.36 5.18 -0.95
N ALA A 131 -4.01 4.14 -0.20
CA ALA A 131 -3.69 2.83 -0.74
C ALA A 131 -4.93 2.22 -1.44
N ILE A 132 -6.11 2.25 -0.80
CA ILE A 132 -7.36 1.76 -1.37
C ILE A 132 -7.70 2.51 -2.66
N LEU A 133 -7.57 3.84 -2.66
CA LEU A 133 -7.80 4.65 -3.87
C LEU A 133 -6.81 4.27 -4.99
N ALA A 134 -5.52 4.18 -4.68
CA ALA A 134 -4.48 3.79 -5.65
C ALA A 134 -4.77 2.42 -6.28
N GLU A 135 -5.14 1.43 -5.46
CA GLU A 135 -5.45 0.08 -5.92
C GLU A 135 -6.75 0.01 -6.70
N SER A 136 -7.77 0.79 -6.31
CA SER A 136 -9.02 0.85 -7.09
C SER A 136 -8.77 1.41 -8.50
N PHE A 137 -7.95 2.47 -8.62
CA PHE A 137 -7.60 3.04 -9.91
C PHE A 137 -6.69 2.13 -10.73
N SER A 138 -5.74 1.44 -10.10
CA SER A 138 -4.86 0.47 -10.78
C SER A 138 -5.67 -0.68 -11.37
N LEU A 139 -6.60 -1.26 -10.61
CA LEU A 139 -7.48 -2.34 -11.06
C LEU A 139 -8.33 -1.90 -12.25
N VAL A 140 -8.96 -0.72 -12.17
CA VAL A 140 -9.75 -0.19 -13.28
C VAL A 140 -8.87 0.00 -14.53
N LEU A 141 -7.67 0.56 -14.38
CA LEU A 141 -6.74 0.78 -15.49
C LEU A 141 -6.35 -0.51 -16.18
N PHE A 142 -5.87 -1.51 -15.43
CA PHE A 142 -5.34 -2.73 -16.02
C PHE A 142 -6.43 -3.71 -16.45
N VAL A 143 -7.62 -3.67 -15.84
CA VAL A 143 -8.79 -4.44 -16.31
C VAL A 143 -9.32 -3.87 -17.61
N GLN A 144 -9.49 -2.55 -17.71
CA GLN A 144 -9.93 -1.90 -18.96
C GLN A 144 -8.88 -2.04 -20.06
N GLY A 145 -7.61 -1.82 -19.73
CA GLY A 145 -6.49 -2.01 -20.66
C GLY A 145 -6.50 -3.42 -21.22
N ARG A 146 -6.56 -4.45 -20.38
CA ARG A 146 -6.60 -5.85 -20.84
C ARG A 146 -7.80 -6.15 -21.74
N ARG A 147 -8.98 -5.60 -21.46
CA ARG A 147 -10.16 -5.79 -22.33
C ARG A 147 -9.90 -5.24 -23.73
N LYS A 148 -9.39 -4.01 -23.83
CA LYS A 148 -9.07 -3.38 -25.11
C LYS A 148 -7.99 -4.14 -25.89
N PHE A 149 -6.92 -4.58 -25.22
CA PHE A 149 -5.89 -5.39 -25.88
C PHE A 149 -6.45 -6.74 -26.38
N ASN A 150 -7.33 -7.39 -25.60
CA ASN A 150 -7.96 -8.63 -26.02
C ASN A 150 -8.94 -8.43 -27.19
N ASP A 151 -9.66 -7.30 -27.22
CA ASP A 151 -10.54 -6.94 -28.35
C ASP A 151 -9.72 -6.74 -29.64
N ASN A 152 -8.47 -6.29 -29.51
CA ASN A 152 -7.50 -6.18 -30.60
C ASN A 152 -6.77 -7.51 -30.92
N GLY A 153 -7.19 -8.63 -30.31
CA GLY A 153 -6.62 -9.96 -30.54
C GLY A 153 -5.27 -10.22 -29.86
N ILE A 154 -4.82 -9.30 -29.00
CA ILE A 154 -3.54 -9.43 -28.27
C ILE A 154 -3.82 -10.06 -26.91
N GLN A 155 -3.33 -11.29 -26.70
CA GLN A 155 -3.48 -11.96 -25.41
C GLN A 155 -2.54 -11.38 -24.36
N VAL A 156 -3.08 -10.73 -23.34
CA VAL A 156 -2.28 -10.07 -22.30
C VAL A 156 -2.37 -10.78 -20.95
N LYS A 157 -1.24 -10.87 -20.25
CA LYS A 157 -1.11 -11.51 -18.93
C LYS A 157 -0.95 -10.47 -17.82
N TYR A 158 -1.62 -10.69 -16.69
CA TYR A 158 -1.38 -9.91 -15.49
C TYR A 158 -0.02 -10.26 -14.87
N GLY A 159 0.64 -9.26 -14.31
CA GLY A 159 1.89 -9.43 -13.61
C GLY A 159 1.75 -9.37 -12.10
N VAL A 160 2.89 -9.50 -11.43
CA VAL A 160 2.98 -9.61 -9.96
C VAL A 160 2.67 -8.29 -9.26
N ALA A 161 2.89 -7.14 -9.90
CA ALA A 161 2.72 -5.83 -9.26
C ALA A 161 1.28 -5.57 -8.79
N LEU A 162 0.28 -6.07 -9.54
CA LEU A 162 -1.13 -5.95 -9.19
C LEU A 162 -1.44 -6.69 -7.87
N TRP A 163 -0.89 -7.87 -7.70
CA TRP A 163 -1.05 -8.66 -6.47
C TRP A 163 -0.30 -8.06 -5.29
N LEU A 164 0.89 -7.48 -5.53
CA LEU A 164 1.65 -6.79 -4.48
C LEU A 164 0.92 -5.54 -3.98
N GLY A 165 0.32 -4.76 -4.89
CA GLY A 165 -0.53 -3.63 -4.54
C GLY A 165 -1.70 -4.06 -3.65
N LEU A 166 -2.43 -5.10 -4.07
CA LEU A 166 -3.56 -5.66 -3.34
C LEU A 166 -3.18 -6.19 -1.94
N LEU A 167 -2.08 -6.94 -1.82
CA LEU A 167 -1.58 -7.40 -0.52
C LEU A 167 -1.10 -6.23 0.35
N GLY A 168 -0.49 -5.22 -0.25
CA GLY A 168 -0.07 -3.99 0.41
C GLY A 168 -1.24 -3.18 0.97
N THR A 169 -2.36 -3.10 0.24
CA THR A 169 -3.56 -2.38 0.69
C THR A 169 -4.31 -3.12 1.79
N ILE A 170 -4.43 -4.45 1.68
CA ILE A 170 -5.05 -5.28 2.73
C ILE A 170 -4.24 -5.18 4.03
N SER A 171 -2.91 -5.27 3.94
CA SER A 171 -2.05 -5.13 5.12
C SER A 171 -2.12 -3.72 5.72
N ALA A 172 -2.21 -2.66 4.92
CA ALA A 172 -2.46 -1.29 5.42
C ALA A 172 -3.78 -1.22 6.19
N PHE A 173 -4.86 -1.76 5.62
CA PHE A 173 -6.17 -1.76 6.23
C PHE A 173 -6.19 -2.51 7.57
N LEU A 174 -5.57 -3.70 7.62
CA LEU A 174 -5.45 -4.47 8.87
C LEU A 174 -4.59 -3.73 9.90
N ALA A 175 -3.51 -3.06 9.47
CA ALA A 175 -2.68 -2.25 10.35
C ALA A 175 -3.47 -1.07 10.96
N ALA A 176 -4.31 -0.40 10.17
CA ALA A 176 -5.13 0.71 10.66
C ALA A 176 -6.32 0.26 11.53
N ALA A 177 -6.93 -0.88 11.22
CA ALA A 177 -8.10 -1.40 11.93
C ALA A 177 -7.74 -2.07 13.26
N ILE A 178 -6.71 -2.91 13.27
CA ILE A 178 -6.37 -3.81 14.40
C ILE A 178 -5.07 -3.37 15.09
N GLY A 179 -4.16 -2.74 14.35
CA GLY A 179 -2.85 -2.34 14.84
C GLY A 179 -2.87 -1.13 15.77
N GLY A 180 -1.86 -1.07 16.63
CA GLY A 180 -1.53 0.10 17.45
C GLY A 180 -2.31 0.23 18.76
N PRO A 181 -1.98 1.26 19.57
CA PRO A 181 -2.54 1.38 20.91
C PRO A 181 -4.03 1.75 20.86
N ALA A 182 -4.82 1.24 21.81
CA ALA A 182 -6.24 1.58 21.93
C ALA A 182 -6.41 3.06 22.31
N TYR A 183 -7.18 3.82 21.54
CA TYR A 183 -7.46 5.24 21.82
C TYR A 183 -8.33 5.42 23.07
N GLN A 184 -9.23 4.48 23.34
CA GLN A 184 -9.98 4.38 24.59
C GLN A 184 -10.20 2.90 24.94
N GLY A 185 -9.59 2.44 26.03
CA GLY A 185 -9.77 1.07 26.53
C GLY A 185 -11.18 0.76 27.05
N ASN A 186 -12.06 1.77 27.14
CA ASN A 186 -13.37 1.68 27.80
C ASN A 186 -14.36 0.72 27.11
N TYR A 187 -14.27 0.57 25.78
CA TYR A 187 -15.24 -0.25 25.03
C TYR A 187 -14.70 -1.63 24.61
N MET A 188 -13.39 -1.79 24.48
CA MET A 188 -12.78 -3.06 24.07
C MET A 188 -12.29 -3.93 25.24
N TYR A 189 -12.05 -3.34 26.42
CA TYR A 189 -11.52 -4.06 27.58
C TYR A 189 -12.41 -3.86 28.79
N ARG A 190 -13.59 -4.50 28.79
CA ARG A 190 -14.36 -4.76 30.02
C ARG A 190 -13.68 -5.87 30.82
N ALA A 191 -12.46 -5.63 31.28
CA ALA A 191 -11.77 -6.48 32.24
C ALA A 191 -12.11 -5.96 33.65
N ASP A 192 -13.22 -6.46 34.19
CA ASP A 192 -13.68 -6.33 35.57
C ASP A 192 -13.97 -4.90 36.10
N ARG A 193 -15.14 -4.73 36.74
CA ARG A 193 -15.67 -3.47 37.27
C ARG A 193 -14.90 -2.95 38.49
N ARG A 194 -13.91 -3.71 38.99
CA ARG A 194 -13.25 -3.49 40.29
C ARG A 194 -11.85 -2.90 40.22
N GLN A 195 -11.25 -2.74 39.04
CA GLN A 195 -9.90 -2.21 38.94
C GLN A 195 -9.94 -0.69 38.76
N ALA A 196 -9.67 0.04 39.84
CA ALA A 196 -9.62 1.50 39.84
C ALA A 196 -8.47 1.99 38.94
N TYR A 197 -8.80 2.91 38.02
CA TYR A 197 -7.82 3.64 37.23
C TYR A 197 -7.07 4.58 38.17
N ASN A 198 -5.84 4.24 38.55
CA ASN A 198 -4.93 5.24 39.10
C ASN A 198 -4.47 6.11 37.92
N VAL A 199 -5.05 7.30 37.87
CA VAL A 199 -4.61 8.47 37.09
C VAL A 199 -3.13 8.75 37.26
#